data_AF-A0A932G5Y6-F1
#
_entry.id   AF-A0A932G5Y6-F1
#
_cell.length_a   1.000
_cell.length_b   1.000
_cell.length_c   1.000
_cell.angle_alpha   90.00
_cell.angle_beta   90.00
_cell.angle_gamma   90.00
#
_symmetry.space_group_name_H-M   'P 1'
#
loop_
_entity.id
_entity.type
_entity.pdbx_description
1 polymer ?
#
loop_
_entity_poly.entity_id
_entity_poly.type
_entity_poly.pdbx_seq_one_letter_code
_entity_poly.pdbx_strand_id
1 'polypeptide(L)'
;MTKAPPRQVIVALARYFHRNGYVRRQNAGRLSREGYSRYKKGDEVRLTAQSAEELARIRRLLELAGFKPGQPFVKARQYGQPVYGREAVRRFLGLMEAQRIAEPDGPANESQAFGSE
;
A
#
# COMPACT_ATOMS: atom_id res chain seq x y z
N MET A 1 -11.31 8.11 -19.86
CA MET A 1 -9.84 7.93 -19.76
C MET A 1 -9.40 8.44 -18.40
N THR A 2 -8.89 7.58 -17.52
CA THR A 2 -8.41 8.03 -16.19
C THR A 2 -7.02 8.64 -16.36
N LYS A 3 -6.93 9.97 -16.27
CA LYS A 3 -5.66 10.71 -16.31
C LYS A 3 -4.73 10.18 -15.21
N ALA A 4 -3.43 10.14 -15.48
CA ALA A 4 -2.44 9.78 -14.46
C ALA A 4 -2.57 10.69 -13.23
N PRO A 5 -2.43 10.15 -12.00
CA PRO A 5 -2.49 10.96 -10.78
C PRO A 5 -1.44 12.08 -10.79
N PRO A 6 -1.69 13.23 -10.16
CA PRO A 6 -0.68 14.25 -9.98
C PRO A 6 0.55 13.71 -9.23
N ARG A 7 1.77 14.10 -9.65
CA ARG A 7 3.03 13.65 -9.04
C ARG A 7 3.06 13.81 -7.52
N GLN A 8 2.57 14.94 -7.00
CA GLN A 8 2.50 15.21 -5.56
C GLN A 8 1.65 14.19 -4.79
N VAL A 9 0.59 13.66 -5.41
CA VAL A 9 -0.27 12.63 -4.81
C VAL A 9 0.51 11.32 -4.71
N ILE A 10 1.25 10.97 -5.77
CA ILE A 10 2.07 9.75 -5.81
C ILE A 10 3.16 9.82 -4.74
N VAL A 11 3.90 10.93 -4.65
CA VAL A 11 4.96 11.13 -3.64
C VAL A 11 4.39 11.04 -2.22
N ALA A 12 3.23 11.65 -1.96
CA ALA A 12 2.60 11.57 -0.65
C ALA A 12 2.17 10.14 -0.28
N LEU A 13 1.58 9.39 -1.21
CA LEU A 13 1.25 7.98 -1.01
C LEU A 13 2.49 7.12 -0.79
N ALA A 14 3.57 7.37 -1.54
CA ALA A 14 4.84 6.67 -1.39
C ALA A 14 5.42 6.87 0.01
N ARG A 15 5.41 8.09 0.55
CA ARG A 15 5.86 8.36 1.93
C ARG A 15 5.08 7.53 2.95
N TYR A 16 3.75 7.44 2.83
CA TYR A 16 2.94 6.61 3.73
C TYR A 16 3.24 5.12 3.55
N PHE A 17 3.43 4.68 2.31
CA PHE A 17 3.71 3.28 2.01
C PHE A 17 5.09 2.84 2.50
N HIS A 18 6.14 3.65 2.29
CA HIS A 18 7.49 3.33 2.73
C HIS A 18 7.65 3.41 4.24
N ARG A 19 6.89 4.25 4.93
CA ARG A 19 6.93 4.34 6.40
C ARG A 19 6.51 3.03 7.06
N ASN A 20 5.36 2.47 6.66
CA ASN A 20 4.74 1.31 7.33
C ASN A 20 3.59 0.69 6.51
N GLY A 21 3.67 0.79 5.19
CA GLY A 21 2.75 0.12 4.28
C GLY A 21 2.99 -1.39 4.23
N TYR A 22 1.95 -2.12 3.86
CA TYR A 22 2.00 -3.58 3.77
C TYR A 22 1.27 -4.07 2.52
N VAL A 23 1.83 -5.09 1.87
CA VAL A 23 1.20 -5.78 0.74
C VAL A 23 0.87 -7.20 1.15
N ARG A 24 -0.40 -7.59 1.07
CA ARG A 24 -0.80 -8.99 1.10
C ARG A 24 -0.96 -9.48 -0.33
N ARG A 25 -0.24 -10.55 -0.67
CA ARG A 25 -0.50 -11.33 -1.88
C ARG A 25 -1.41 -12.50 -1.53
N GLN A 26 -2.41 -12.78 -2.37
CA GLN A 26 -3.21 -13.99 -2.22
C GLN A 26 -2.31 -15.22 -2.39
N ASN A 27 -2.37 -16.17 -1.45
CA ASN A 27 -1.58 -17.39 -1.53
C ASN A 27 -2.29 -18.43 -2.43
N ALA A 28 -1.74 -18.68 -3.61
CA ALA A 28 -2.31 -19.60 -4.59
C ALA A 28 -2.37 -21.06 -4.09
N GLY A 29 -1.32 -21.54 -3.39
CA GLY A 29 -1.29 -22.89 -2.84
C GLY A 29 -2.38 -23.12 -1.79
N ARG A 30 -2.60 -22.14 -0.90
CA ARG A 30 -3.70 -22.19 0.07
C ARG A 30 -5.06 -22.11 -0.60
N LEU A 31 -5.23 -21.24 -1.61
CA LEU A 31 -6.47 -21.15 -2.35
C LEU A 31 -6.82 -22.48 -3.05
N SER A 32 -5.84 -23.12 -3.68
CA SER A 32 -6.03 -24.41 -4.36
C SER A 32 -6.38 -25.53 -3.38
N ARG A 33 -5.77 -25.55 -2.19
CA ARG A 33 -5.98 -26.61 -1.19
C ARG A 33 -7.28 -26.46 -0.41
N GLU A 34 -7.62 -25.23 -0.02
CA GLU A 34 -8.70 -24.95 0.92
C GLU A 34 -9.98 -24.48 0.21
N GLY A 35 -9.88 -24.02 -1.04
CA GLY A 35 -10.96 -23.40 -1.79
C GLY A 35 -11.30 -22.00 -1.28
N TYR A 36 -11.98 -21.20 -2.12
CA TYR A 36 -12.33 -19.82 -1.79
C TYR A 36 -13.30 -19.71 -0.60
N SER A 37 -14.15 -20.72 -0.39
CA SER A 37 -15.11 -20.76 0.72
C SER A 37 -14.42 -20.74 2.09
N ARG A 38 -13.26 -21.40 2.21
CA ARG A 38 -12.46 -21.46 3.45
C ARG A 38 -11.31 -20.43 3.47
N TYR A 39 -10.76 -20.05 2.31
CA TYR A 39 -9.69 -19.08 2.18
C TYR A 39 -10.14 -17.81 1.42
N LYS A 40 -10.74 -16.87 2.15
CA LYS A 40 -11.30 -15.62 1.60
C LYS A 40 -10.28 -14.47 1.45
N LYS A 41 -9.00 -14.72 1.70
CA LYS A 41 -7.98 -13.65 1.64
C LYS A 41 -7.64 -13.34 0.18
N GLY A 42 -7.79 -12.08 -0.20
CA GLY A 42 -7.36 -11.55 -1.49
C GLY A 42 -6.11 -10.67 -1.39
N ASP A 43 -5.67 -10.18 -2.55
CA ASP A 43 -4.62 -9.17 -2.70
C ASP A 43 -5.06 -7.86 -2.03
N GLU A 44 -4.15 -7.24 -1.27
CA GLU A 44 -4.39 -6.00 -0.54
C GLU A 44 -3.11 -5.15 -0.47
N VAL A 45 -3.24 -3.85 -0.66
CA VAL A 45 -2.30 -2.85 -0.13
C VAL A 45 -2.92 -2.25 1.12
N ARG A 46 -2.14 -2.10 2.18
CA ARG A 46 -2.56 -1.49 3.44
C ARG A 46 -1.64 -0.33 3.75
N LEU A 47 -2.23 0.84 3.96
CA LEU A 47 -1.55 2.00 4.52
C LEU A 47 -1.92 2.14 5.98
N THR A 48 -0.99 2.62 6.80
CA THR A 48 -1.17 2.73 8.24
C THR A 48 -1.16 4.20 8.64
N ALA A 49 -2.20 4.65 9.33
CA ALA A 49 -2.35 5.99 9.89
C ALA A 49 -2.21 5.97 11.42
N GLN A 50 -1.58 7.00 11.99
CA GLN A 50 -1.39 7.20 13.42
C GLN A 50 -2.51 8.04 14.06
N SER A 51 -3.27 8.79 13.25
CA SER A 51 -4.43 9.57 13.70
C SER A 51 -5.59 9.49 12.71
N ALA A 52 -6.77 9.94 13.16
CA ALA A 52 -7.94 10.06 12.30
C ALA A 52 -7.74 11.09 11.17
N GLU A 53 -7.03 12.20 11.41
CA GLU A 53 -6.73 13.17 10.34
C GLU A 53 -5.80 12.57 9.28
N GLU A 54 -4.79 11.81 9.72
CA GLU A 54 -3.89 11.14 8.80
C GLU A 54 -4.62 10.09 7.96
N LEU A 55 -5.54 9.33 8.57
CA LEU A 55 -6.41 8.40 7.84
C LEU A 55 -7.24 9.12 6.78
N ALA A 56 -7.88 10.24 7.13
CA ALA A 56 -8.67 11.03 6.18
C ALA A 56 -7.80 11.53 5.02
N ARG A 57 -6.57 11.96 5.29
CA ARG A 57 -5.61 12.38 4.27
C ARG A 57 -5.21 11.23 3.35
N ILE A 58 -4.89 10.07 3.89
CA ILE A 58 -4.56 8.87 3.11
C ILE A 58 -5.72 8.51 2.18
N ARG A 59 -6.96 8.50 2.70
CA ARG A 59 -8.15 8.20 1.90
C ARG A 59 -8.33 9.16 0.75
N ARG A 60 -8.18 10.46 1.01
CA ARG A 60 -8.27 11.49 -0.03
C ARG A 60 -7.20 11.32 -1.11
N LEU A 61 -5.97 11.01 -0.72
CA LEU A 61 -4.88 10.76 -1.67
C LEU A 61 -5.15 9.51 -2.54
N LEU A 62 -5.69 8.44 -1.95
CA LEU A 62 -6.08 7.24 -2.68
C LEU A 62 -7.16 7.54 -3.72
N GLU A 63 -8.19 8.29 -3.35
CA GLU A 63 -9.26 8.72 -4.25
C GLU A 63 -8.74 9.61 -5.40
N LEU A 64 -7.88 10.58 -5.09
CA LEU A 64 -7.23 11.43 -6.08
C LEU A 64 -6.32 10.63 -7.03
N ALA A 65 -5.73 9.55 -6.53
CA ALA A 65 -4.99 8.61 -7.35
C ALA A 65 -5.89 7.61 -8.08
N GLY A 66 -7.21 7.70 -7.97
CA GLY A 66 -8.18 6.85 -8.67
C GLY A 66 -8.34 5.45 -8.07
N PHE A 67 -7.95 5.24 -6.81
CA PHE A 67 -8.24 4.02 -6.07
C PHE A 67 -9.56 4.12 -5.31
N LYS A 68 -10.15 2.96 -5.02
CA LYS A 68 -11.30 2.84 -4.12
C LYS A 68 -10.80 2.33 -2.76
N PRO A 69 -10.63 3.22 -1.75
CA PRO A 69 -10.22 2.79 -0.41
C PRO A 69 -11.30 1.89 0.20
N GLY A 70 -10.88 0.77 0.79
CA GLY A 70 -11.77 -0.10 1.56
C GLY A 70 -12.16 0.49 2.91
N GLN A 71 -12.91 -0.27 3.70
CA GLN A 71 -13.27 0.13 5.06
C GLN A 71 -12.01 0.12 5.96
N PRO A 72 -11.69 1.24 6.63
CA PRO A 72 -10.59 1.28 7.57
C PRO A 72 -10.92 0.48 8.84
N PHE A 73 -9.89 0.01 9.54
CA PHE A 73 -10.02 -0.69 10.82
C PHE A 73 -8.93 -0.25 11.79
N VAL A 74 -9.16 -0.43 13.08
CA VAL A 74 -8.18 -0.09 14.13
C VAL A 74 -7.40 -1.33 14.55
N LYS A 75 -6.08 -1.21 14.65
CA LYS A 75 -5.19 -2.24 15.20
C LYS A 75 -4.07 -1.57 16.00
N ALA A 76 -3.89 -1.97 17.26
CA ALA A 76 -2.81 -1.47 18.13
C ALA A 76 -2.69 0.07 18.15
N ARG A 77 -3.82 0.78 18.31
CA ARG A 77 -3.93 2.25 18.28
C ARG A 77 -3.60 2.92 16.94
N GLN A 78 -3.49 2.15 15.86
CA GLN A 78 -3.29 2.65 14.51
C GLN A 78 -4.50 2.33 13.63
N TYR A 79 -4.65 3.08 12.54
CA TYR A 79 -5.69 2.89 11.54
C TYR A 79 -5.11 2.21 10.30
N GLY A 80 -5.57 1.02 9.97
CA GLY A 80 -5.27 0.36 8.71
C GLY A 80 -6.26 0.78 7.63
N GLN A 81 -5.78 1.37 6.54
CA GLN A 81 -6.55 1.70 5.35
C GLN A 81 -6.23 0.71 4.22
N PRO A 82 -7.11 -0.28 3.95
CA PRO A 82 -6.89 -1.25 2.88
C PRO A 82 -7.30 -0.70 1.51
N VAL A 83 -6.68 -1.24 0.47
CA VAL A 83 -7.06 -1.16 -0.95
C VAL A 83 -7.03 -2.59 -1.47
N TYR A 84 -8.19 -3.10 -1.88
CA TYR A 84 -8.36 -4.51 -2.23
C TYR A 84 -8.29 -4.75 -3.74
N GLY A 85 -7.90 -5.97 -4.10
CA GLY A 85 -8.00 -6.49 -5.46
C GLY A 85 -6.67 -6.45 -6.21
N ARG A 86 -6.42 -7.52 -6.98
CA ARG A 86 -5.15 -7.74 -7.67
C ARG A 86 -4.74 -6.57 -8.57
N GLU A 87 -5.69 -6.05 -9.36
CA GLU A 87 -5.45 -4.93 -10.25
C GLU A 87 -5.12 -3.64 -9.50
N ALA A 88 -5.80 -3.39 -8.38
CA ALA A 88 -5.52 -2.22 -7.55
C ALA A 88 -4.12 -2.32 -6.92
N VAL A 89 -3.74 -3.51 -6.41
CA VAL A 89 -2.38 -3.75 -5.90
C VAL A 89 -1.33 -3.56 -6.98
N ARG A 90 -1.53 -4.16 -8.17
CA ARG A 90 -0.62 -4.02 -9.32
C ARG A 90 -0.42 -2.56 -9.70
N ARG A 91 -1.52 -1.81 -9.84
CA ARG A 91 -1.49 -0.39 -10.18
C ARG A 91 -0.81 0.44 -9.10
N PHE A 92 -1.09 0.18 -7.82
CA PHE A 92 -0.48 0.89 -6.71
C PHE A 92 1.04 0.71 -6.72
N LEU A 93 1.52 -0.53 -6.83
CA LEU A 93 2.96 -0.82 -6.89
C LEU A 93 3.63 -0.19 -8.12
N GLY A 94 2.95 -0.16 -9.26
CA GLY A 94 3.44 0.54 -10.45
C GLY A 94 3.64 2.04 -10.22
N LEU A 95 2.77 2.69 -9.44
CA LEU A 95 2.96 4.11 -9.07
C LEU A 95 4.17 4.31 -8.14
N MET A 96 4.40 3.39 -7.19
CA MET A 96 5.55 3.47 -6.28
C MET A 96 6.86 3.30 -7.05
N GLU A 97 6.90 2.35 -7.99
CA GLU A 97 8.08 2.10 -8.81
C GLU A 97 8.37 3.28 -9.76
N ALA A 98 7.34 3.84 -10.39
CA ALA A 98 7.49 5.01 -11.24
C ALA A 98 8.00 6.24 -10.45
N GLN A 99 7.57 6.41 -9.20
CA GLN A 99 8.08 7.48 -8.34
C GLN A 99 9.55 7.25 -7.96
N ARG A 100 9.93 6.01 -7.62
CA ARG A 100 11.32 5.64 -7.31
C ARG A 100 12.27 5.92 -8.48
N ILE A 101 11.88 5.59 -9.70
CA ILE A 101 12.70 5.86 -10.91
C ILE A 101 12.83 7.36 -11.18
N ALA A 102 11.77 8.15 -10.93
CA ALA A 102 11.76 9.59 -11.15
C ALA A 102 12.50 10.40 -10.07
N GLU A 103 12.87 9.78 -8.94
CA GLU A 103 13.64 10.39 -7.84
C GLU A 103 14.74 9.40 -7.38
N PRO A 104 15.82 9.22 -8.18
CA PRO A 104 16.86 8.23 -7.90
C PRO A 104 17.66 8.50 -6.60
N ASP A 105 17.62 9.71 -6.05
CA ASP A 105 18.45 10.17 -4.93
C ASP A 105 17.70 10.30 -3.57
N GLY A 106 16.67 9.49 -3.30
CA GLY A 106 15.93 9.51 -2.02
C GLY A 106 15.98 8.20 -1.22
N PRO A 107 16.19 8.29 0.11
CA PRO A 107 17.47 7.94 0.71
C PRO A 107 17.84 6.47 0.46
N ALA A 108 19.06 6.28 -0.06
CA ALA A 108 19.77 5.03 0.11
C ALA A 108 20.02 4.80 1.61
N ASN A 109 19.58 3.63 2.10
CA ASN A 109 20.13 2.87 3.22
C ASN A 109 19.93 3.41 4.65
N GLU A 110 19.23 2.63 5.48
CA GLU A 110 19.63 2.31 6.87
C GLU A 110 18.82 1.09 7.34
N SER A 111 19.21 -0.12 6.91
CA SER A 111 18.99 -1.38 7.67
C SER A 111 19.56 -2.61 6.94
N GLN A 112 20.83 -2.56 6.55
CA GLN A 112 21.66 -3.77 6.45
C GLN A 112 23.08 -3.45 6.96
N ALA A 113 23.21 -3.35 8.28
CA ALA A 113 24.48 -3.38 9.00
C ALA A 113 24.25 -3.93 10.41
N PHE A 114 23.97 -5.23 10.49
CA PHE A 114 24.20 -6.10 11.65
C PHE A 114 24.39 -7.48 11.02
N GLY A 115 25.53 -8.15 11.07
CA GLY A 115 26.71 -8.04 11.90
C GLY A 115 27.20 -9.48 11.96
N SER A 116 28.22 -9.79 11.18
CA SER A 116 28.97 -11.04 11.28
C SER A 116 29.98 -10.88 12.40
N GLU A 117 29.78 -11.61 13.49
CA GLU A 117 30.82 -12.17 14.36
C GLU A 117 30.39 -13.59 14.77
#